data_AF-A0A365Z208-F1
#
_entry.id   AF-A0A365Z208-F1
#
_cell.length_a   1.000
_cell.length_b   1.000
_cell.length_c   1.000
_cell.angle_alpha   90.00
_cell.angle_beta   90.00
_cell.angle_gamma   90.00
#
_symmetry.space_group_name_H-M   'P 1'
#
loop_
_entity.id
_entity.type
_entity.pdbx_description
1 polymer ?
#
loop_
_entity_poly.entity_id
_entity_poly.type
_entity_poly.pdbx_seq_one_letter_code
_entity_poly.pdbx_strand_id
1 'polypeptide(L)' 'MSSPLHDEAAPPPSPVVTPGGDGVFPVVQVARCIGLTVPPACMNDVTANAALLQGYADLLNGFALPDTCEPAGEYVP' A
#
# COMPACT_ATOMS: atom_id res chain seq x y z
N MET A 1 34.11 -10.59 -32.23
CA MET A 1 32.68 -10.25 -32.20
C MET A 1 32.31 -10.05 -30.73
N SER A 2 31.92 -8.83 -30.38
CA SER A 2 31.55 -8.41 -29.02
C SER A 2 30.07 -8.69 -28.76
N SER A 3 29.71 -9.11 -27.54
CA SER A 3 28.38 -9.00 -26.92
C SER A 3 28.46 -9.37 -25.43
N PRO A 4 27.58 -8.80 -24.57
CA PRO A 4 28.06 -7.89 -23.52
C PRO A 4 27.68 -8.29 -22.08
N LEU A 5 28.33 -7.55 -21.17
CA LEU A 5 28.02 -7.22 -19.77
C LEU A 5 26.72 -7.81 -19.21
N HIS A 6 26.87 -8.65 -18.17
CA HIS A 6 25.82 -8.87 -17.19
C HIS A 6 25.48 -7.53 -16.53
N ASP A 7 24.29 -7.02 -16.84
CA ASP A 7 23.59 -6.04 -16.04
C ASP A 7 23.10 -6.78 -14.78
N GLU A 8 23.91 -6.71 -13.72
CA GLU A 8 23.49 -7.13 -12.39
C GLU A 8 22.44 -6.13 -11.91
N ALA A 9 21.18 -6.39 -12.26
CA ALA A 9 20.05 -5.65 -11.73
C ALA A 9 20.11 -5.74 -10.20
N ALA A 10 20.39 -4.60 -9.57
CA ALA A 10 20.44 -4.48 -8.12
C ALA A 10 19.17 -5.09 -7.52
N PRO A 11 19.27 -5.87 -6.43
CA PRO A 11 18.09 -6.43 -5.78
C PRO A 11 17.12 -5.28 -5.43
N PRO A 12 15.80 -5.52 -5.54
CA PRO A 12 14.82 -4.51 -5.19
C PRO A 12 15.08 -4.03 -3.75
N PRO A 13 14.97 -2.71 -3.48
CA PRO A 13 15.14 -2.22 -2.12
C PRO A 13 14.14 -2.92 -1.22
N SER A 14 14.64 -3.59 -0.17
CA SER A 14 13.79 -4.13 0.90
C SER A 14 12.85 -3.04 1.40
N PRO A 15 11.57 -3.35 1.70
CA PRO A 15 10.66 -2.36 2.25
C PRO A 15 11.30 -1.77 3.51
N VAL A 16 11.54 -0.46 3.47
CA VAL A 16 12.01 0.30 4.62
C VAL A 16 10.91 0.19 5.67
N VAL A 17 11.14 -0.63 6.68
CA VAL A 17 10.34 -0.62 7.91
C VAL A 17 10.76 0.64 8.66
N THR A 18 10.07 1.74 8.40
CA THR A 18 10.20 2.96 9.20
C THR A 18 9.52 2.72 10.55
N PRO A 19 10.25 2.71 11.68
CA PRO A 19 9.62 2.67 12.99
C PRO A 19 9.20 4.09 13.34
N GLY A 20 7.90 4.39 13.22
CA GLY A 20 7.39 5.74 13.40
C GLY A 20 5.92 5.80 13.83
N GLY A 21 5.70 5.58 15.13
CA GLY A 21 4.71 6.29 15.95
C GLY A 21 3.24 5.86 15.85
N ASP A 22 2.76 5.11 16.85
CA ASP A 22 1.44 5.12 17.52
C ASP A 22 0.12 5.29 16.71
N GLY A 23 0.17 5.27 15.38
CA GLY A 23 -0.98 5.33 14.49
C GLY A 23 -1.40 3.93 14.11
N VAL A 24 -1.87 3.13 15.07
CA VAL A 24 -2.55 1.88 14.72
C VAL A 24 -3.81 2.27 13.95
N PHE A 25 -3.78 2.13 12.62
CA PHE A 25 -4.99 2.20 11.79
C PHE A 25 -6.04 1.32 12.48
N PRO A 26 -7.22 1.83 12.85
CA PRO A 26 -8.11 1.12 13.75
C PRO A 26 -8.89 0.05 12.96
N VAL A 27 -8.18 -0.98 12.49
CA VAL A 27 -8.65 -2.09 11.67
C VAL A 27 -9.95 -2.66 12.22
N VAL A 28 -10.01 -2.89 13.53
CA VAL A 28 -11.19 -3.45 14.20
C VAL A 28 -12.40 -2.52 14.11
N GLN A 29 -12.19 -1.21 14.28
CA GLN A 29 -13.27 -0.22 14.19
C GLN A 29 -13.77 -0.12 12.75
N VAL A 30 -12.87 -0.05 11.77
CA VAL A 30 -13.21 0.02 10.35
C VAL A 30 -13.98 -1.23 9.91
N ALA A 31 -13.48 -2.42 10.25
CA ALA A 31 -14.17 -3.68 9.96
C ALA A 31 -15.59 -3.69 10.54
N ARG A 32 -15.77 -3.24 11.79
CA ARG A 32 -17.09 -3.15 12.42
C ARG A 32 -18.01 -2.18 11.68
N CYS A 33 -17.51 -1.02 11.25
CA CYS A 33 -18.29 -0.02 10.51
C CYS A 33 -18.86 -0.56 9.19
N ILE A 34 -18.19 -1.53 8.56
CA ILE A 34 -18.64 -2.16 7.31
C ILE A 34 -19.29 -3.54 7.52
N GLY A 35 -19.62 -3.89 8.77
CA GLY A 35 -20.29 -5.15 9.10
C GLY A 35 -19.40 -6.40 9.00
N LEU A 36 -18.08 -6.24 9.02
CA LEU A 36 -17.11 -7.33 9.02
C LEU A 36 -16.56 -7.60 10.42
N THR A 37 -16.10 -8.83 10.63
CA THR A 37 -15.35 -9.24 11.82
C THR A 37 -14.00 -9.79 11.38
N VAL A 38 -12.92 -9.34 12.01
CA VAL A 38 -11.58 -9.86 11.76
C VAL A 38 -11.28 -10.96 12.77
N PRO A 39 -11.04 -12.22 12.34
CA PRO A 39 -10.66 -13.29 13.25
C PRO A 39 -9.36 -12.95 13.98
N PRO A 40 -9.21 -13.27 15.28
CA PRO A 40 -8.00 -12.97 16.04
C PRO A 40 -6.71 -13.49 15.39
N ALA A 41 -6.77 -14.67 14.77
CA ALA A 41 -5.64 -15.28 14.08
C ALA A 41 -5.14 -14.45 12.86
N CYS A 42 -6.00 -13.62 12.27
CA CYS A 42 -5.68 -12.80 11.09
C CYS A 42 -5.27 -11.37 11.47
N MET A 43 -5.42 -10.96 12.73
CA MET A 43 -5.26 -9.55 13.13
C MET A 43 -3.89 -8.97 12.78
N ASN A 44 -2.81 -9.74 12.97
CA ASN A 44 -1.46 -9.30 12.67
C ASN A 44 -1.28 -9.01 11.17
N ASP A 45 -1.68 -9.95 10.31
CA ASP A 45 -1.52 -9.83 8.86
C ASP A 45 -2.41 -8.71 8.30
N VAL A 46 -3.64 -8.58 8.80
CA VAL A 46 -4.55 -7.51 8.39
C VAL A 46 -3.99 -6.14 8.81
N THR A 47 -3.40 -6.04 10.00
CA THR A 47 -2.77 -4.80 10.48
C THR A 47 -1.53 -4.45 9.64
N ALA A 48 -0.69 -5.44 9.32
CA ALA A 48 0.47 -5.24 8.45
C ALA A 48 0.07 -4.78 7.05
N ASN A 49 -0.96 -5.41 6.46
CA ASN A 49 -1.49 -5.01 5.16
C ASN A 49 -2.11 -3.61 5.19
N ALA A 50 -2.83 -3.26 6.26
CA ALA A 50 -3.38 -1.91 6.42
C ALA A 50 -2.27 -0.85 6.48
N ALA A 51 -1.18 -1.12 7.19
CA ALA A 51 -0.03 -0.22 7.23
C ALA A 51 0.64 -0.07 5.86
N LEU A 52 0.80 -1.16 5.11
CA LEU A 52 1.32 -1.12 3.74
C LEU A 52 0.43 -0.29 2.81
N LEU A 53 -0.88 -0.51 2.84
CA LEU A 53 -1.84 0.24 2.03
C LEU A 53 -1.88 1.73 2.40
N GLN A 54 -1.72 2.06 3.68
CA GLN A 54 -1.59 3.45 4.12
C GLN A 54 -0.38 4.13 3.47
N GLY A 55 0.77 3.44 3.39
CA GLY A 55 1.94 3.98 2.70
C GLY A 55 1.71 4.27 1.21
N TYR A 56 0.94 3.42 0.52
CA TYR A 56 0.54 3.70 -0.86
C TYR A 56 -0.43 4.88 -0.96
N ALA A 57 -1.39 4.99 -0.03
CA ALA A 57 -2.30 6.13 0.03
C ALA A 57 -1.54 7.45 0.26
N ASP A 58 -0.54 7.45 1.14
CA ASP A 58 0.30 8.62 1.41
C ASP A 58 1.09 9.04 0.17
N LEU A 59 1.61 8.09 -0.60
CA LEU A 59 2.27 8.36 -1.88
C LEU A 59 1.33 9.04 -2.88
N LEU A 60 0.09 8.55 -2.99
CA LEU A 60 -0.91 9.13 -3.88
C LEU A 60 -1.36 10.52 -3.41
N ASN A 61 -1.55 10.71 -2.10
CA ASN A 61 -1.92 12.01 -1.52
C ASN A 61 -0.79 13.06 -1.66
N GLY A 62 0.45 12.62 -1.81
CA GLY A 62 1.58 13.49 -2.15
C GLY A 62 1.54 14.02 -3.59
N PHE A 63 0.67 13.49 -4.44
CA PHE A 63 0.48 13.95 -5.82
C PHE A 63 -0.61 15.01 -5.88
N ALA A 64 -0.25 16.23 -6.32
CA ALA A 64 -1.23 17.28 -6.56
C ALA A 64 -1.98 17.00 -7.87
N LEU A 65 -3.18 16.45 -7.75
CA LEU A 65 -4.09 16.26 -8.88
C LEU A 65 -4.90 17.55 -9.11
N PRO A 66 -5.01 18.05 -10.35
CA PRO A 66 -5.90 19.16 -10.68
C PRO A 66 -7.37 18.80 -10.39
N ASP A 67 -8.21 19.78 -10.06
CA ASP A 67 -9.66 19.56 -9.91
C ASP A 67 -10.34 19.08 -11.19
N THR A 68 -9.69 19.24 -12.35
CA THR A 68 -10.13 18.74 -13.66
C THR A 68 -9.66 17.32 -13.94
N CYS A 69 -9.01 16.65 -12.99
CA CYS A 69 -8.57 15.28 -13.12
C CYS A 69 -9.79 14.35 -12.99
N GLU A 70 -10.31 13.91 -14.13
CA GLU A 70 -11.39 12.92 -14.17
C GLU A 70 -10.91 11.55 -13.65
N PRO A 71 -11.80 10.75 -13.04
CA PRO A 71 -11.49 9.36 -12.72
C PRO A 71 -11.04 8.59 -13.96
N ALA A 72 -10.06 7.69 -13.80
CA ALA A 72 -9.76 6.73 -14.85
C ALA A 72 -11.04 5.94 -15.16
N GLY A 73 -11.44 5.91 -16.44
CA GLY A 73 -12.73 5.37 -16.86
C GLY A 73 -12.98 3.93 -16.39
N GLU A 74 -14.26 3.55 -16.32
CA GLU A 74 -14.67 2.22 -15.90
C GLU A 74 -14.15 1.13 -16.85
N TYR A 75 -13.89 -0.06 -16.29
CA TYR A 75 -13.63 -1.27 -17.06
C TYR A 75 -14.81 -1.54 -18.01
N VAL A 76 -14.53 -1.55 -19.31
CA VAL A 76 -15.49 -2.01 -20.33
C VAL A 76 -15.21 -3.51 -20.55
N PRO A 77 -16.13 -4.40 -20.13
CA PRO A 77 -15.97 -5.86 -20.27
C PRO A 77 -15.99 -6.34 -21.72
#